data_AF-A0A3L7SFX8-F1
#
_entry.id   AF-A0A3L7SFX8-F1
#
_cell.length_a   1.000
_cell.length_b   1.000
_cell.length_c   1.000
_cell.angle_alpha   90.00
_cell.angle_beta   90.00
_cell.angle_gamma   90.00
#
_symmetry.space_group_name_H-M   'P 1'
#
loop_
_entity.id
_entity.type
_entity.pdbx_description
1 polymer ?
#
loop_
_entity_poly.entity_id
_entity_poly.type
_entity_poly.pdbx_seq_one_letter_code
_entity_poly.pdbx_strand_id
1 'polypeptide(L)'
;MSAGIPDPPPNVPAQVAQLVGAIKGRISGGAIVMDAGSDLALNIKLNLTEESAADEANQALTGLVMMGKQMAPLALGQAPPPLQPSLGEAINSLASTTADSSVAVSITIPGAIVQVLKDNPGLLGPPAGGPPSGDEIR
;
A
#
# COMPACT_ATOMS: atom_id res chain seq x y z
N MET A 1 -1.14 29.21 2.89
CA MET A 1 0.26 28.85 2.62
C MET A 1 0.31 27.34 2.52
N SER A 2 0.23 26.78 1.30
CA SER A 2 0.22 25.33 1.09
C SER A 2 1.62 24.78 1.33
N ALA A 3 1.76 23.89 2.31
CA ALA A 3 2.96 23.06 2.43
C ALA A 3 3.08 22.27 1.11
N GLY A 4 4.01 22.68 0.25
CA GLY A 4 4.13 22.10 -1.08
C GLY A 4 4.53 20.64 -0.97
N ILE A 5 3.79 19.76 -1.65
CA ILE A 5 4.23 18.38 -1.85
C ILE A 5 5.60 18.46 -2.54
N PRO A 6 6.67 17.91 -1.92
CA PRO A 6 8.00 17.96 -2.50
C PRO A 6 8.00 17.23 -3.85
N ASP A 7 8.78 17.77 -4.79
CA ASP A 7 8.94 17.11 -6.08
C ASP A 7 9.58 15.73 -5.88
N PRO A 8 9.08 14.72 -6.61
CA PRO A 8 9.58 13.37 -6.46
C PRO A 8 11.02 13.29 -6.99
N PRO A 9 11.90 12.50 -6.35
CA PRO A 9 13.28 12.35 -6.81
C PRO A 9 13.34 11.75 -8.23
N PRO A 10 14.43 11.97 -8.99
CA PRO A 10 14.52 11.61 -10.40
C PRO A 10 14.43 10.10 -10.70
N ASN A 11 14.46 9.24 -9.69
CA ASN A 11 14.41 7.77 -9.82
C ASN A 11 13.05 7.17 -9.41
N VAL A 12 11.99 7.97 -9.22
CA VAL A 12 10.67 7.39 -8.92
C VAL A 12 10.04 6.74 -10.15
N PRO A 13 9.17 5.73 -9.97
CA PRO A 13 8.31 5.24 -11.04
C PRO A 13 7.50 6.38 -11.67
N ALA A 14 7.33 6.35 -13.00
CA ALA A 14 6.63 7.40 -13.74
C ALA A 14 5.22 7.68 -13.19
N GLN A 15 4.55 6.64 -12.70
CA GLN A 15 3.21 6.71 -12.11
C GLN A 15 3.21 7.52 -10.79
N VAL A 16 4.29 7.48 -10.01
CA VAL A 16 4.43 8.31 -8.80
C VAL A 16 4.62 9.77 -9.18
N ALA A 17 5.43 10.05 -10.20
CA ALA A 17 5.62 11.41 -10.70
C ALA A 17 4.32 12.00 -11.28
N GLN A 18 3.56 11.19 -12.02
CA GLN A 18 2.24 11.56 -12.56
C GLN A 18 1.23 11.84 -11.44
N LEU A 19 1.19 10.99 -10.41
CA LEU A 19 0.31 11.19 -9.26
C LEU A 19 0.61 12.50 -8.54
N VAL A 20 1.90 12.77 -8.24
CA VAL A 20 2.30 14.02 -7.60
C VAL A 20 1.96 15.21 -8.48
N GLY A 21 2.22 15.14 -9.78
CA GLY A 21 1.86 16.20 -10.73
C GLY A 21 0.35 16.48 -10.78
N ALA A 22 -0.48 15.44 -10.72
CA ALA A 22 -1.94 15.55 -10.78
C ALA A 22 -2.52 16.23 -9.52
N ILE A 23 -1.96 15.96 -8.34
CA ILE A 23 -2.52 16.44 -7.06
C ILE A 23 -1.84 17.73 -6.54
N LYS A 24 -0.61 18.03 -6.98
CA LYS A 24 0.16 19.17 -6.46
C LYS A 24 -0.57 20.49 -6.70
N GLY A 25 -0.89 21.19 -5.62
CA GLY A 25 -1.61 22.47 -5.66
C GLY A 25 -3.10 22.37 -5.96
N ARG A 26 -3.64 21.15 -6.16
CA ARG A 26 -5.05 20.90 -6.50
C ARG A 26 -5.82 20.16 -5.41
N ILE A 27 -5.28 20.01 -4.20
CA ILE A 27 -5.96 19.33 -3.08
C ILE A 27 -6.89 20.31 -2.38
N SER A 28 -8.19 19.98 -2.32
CA SER A 28 -9.20 20.71 -1.55
C SER A 28 -9.42 20.09 -0.16
N GLY A 29 -9.17 18.80 -0.01
CA GLY A 29 -9.22 18.10 1.27
C GLY A 29 -8.92 16.61 1.15
N GLY A 30 -8.96 15.89 2.26
CA GLY A 30 -8.78 14.44 2.28
C GLY A 30 -9.40 13.81 3.51
N ALA A 31 -9.75 12.53 3.38
CA ALA A 31 -10.30 11.72 4.45
C ALA A 31 -9.62 10.35 4.46
N ILE A 32 -9.34 9.86 5.66
CA ILE A 32 -8.93 8.47 5.89
C ILE A 32 -10.06 7.85 6.69
N VAL A 33 -10.72 6.86 6.10
CA VAL A 33 -11.79 6.10 6.74
C VAL A 33 -11.25 4.72 7.05
N MET A 34 -11.38 4.31 8.31
CA MET A 34 -10.98 3.01 8.81
C MET A 34 -12.20 2.34 9.41
N ASP A 35 -12.62 1.24 8.80
CA ASP A 35 -13.72 0.42 9.29
C ASP A 35 -13.15 -0.88 9.84
N ALA A 36 -13.21 -1.03 11.17
CA ALA A 36 -12.73 -2.21 11.87
C ALA A 36 -13.90 -3.17 12.15
N GLY A 37 -13.88 -4.33 11.50
CA GLY A 37 -14.80 -5.45 11.74
C GLY A 37 -14.02 -6.76 11.88
N SER A 38 -14.49 -7.83 11.21
CA SER A 38 -13.70 -9.06 11.06
C SER A 38 -12.41 -8.82 10.27
N ASP A 39 -12.46 -7.87 9.33
CA ASP A 39 -11.34 -7.35 8.57
C ASP A 39 -11.21 -5.84 8.83
N LEU A 40 -10.05 -5.27 8.48
CA LEU A 40 -9.82 -3.83 8.53
C LEU A 40 -9.91 -3.27 7.10
N ALA A 41 -10.94 -2.48 6.81
CA ALA A 41 -11.04 -1.75 5.55
C ALA A 41 -10.46 -0.34 5.74
N LEU A 42 -9.44 -0.01 4.94
CA LEU A 42 -8.83 1.31 4.88
C LEU A 42 -9.21 1.96 3.55
N ASN A 43 -9.89 3.10 3.62
CA ASN A 43 -10.26 3.91 2.48
C ASN A 43 -9.61 5.29 2.60
N ILE A 44 -8.72 5.62 1.68
CA ILE A 44 -8.09 6.94 1.60
C ILE A 44 -8.74 7.69 0.45
N LYS A 45 -9.43 8.78 0.76
CA LYS A 45 -10.08 9.66 -0.23
C LYS A 45 -9.37 11.01 -0.26
N LEU A 46 -9.05 11.47 -1.46
CA LEU A 46 -8.53 12.81 -1.74
C LEU A 46 -9.58 13.56 -2.55
N ASN A 47 -10.00 14.72 -2.04
CA ASN A 47 -10.82 15.65 -2.78
C ASN A 47 -9.90 16.67 -3.43
N LEU A 48 -10.08 16.86 -4.73
CA LEU A 48 -9.32 17.79 -5.55
C LEU A 48 -10.20 18.98 -5.93
N THR A 49 -9.57 20.02 -6.45
CA THR A 49 -10.24 21.26 -6.87
C THR A 49 -10.87 21.14 -8.25
N GLU A 50 -10.43 20.15 -9.04
CA GLU A 50 -10.83 19.93 -10.44
C GLU A 50 -11.09 18.44 -10.68
N GLU A 51 -12.07 18.12 -11.51
CA GLU A 51 -12.40 16.75 -11.92
C GLU A 51 -11.30 16.11 -12.79
N SER A 52 -10.73 16.88 -13.72
CA SER A 52 -9.58 16.47 -14.54
C SER A 52 -8.39 16.01 -13.70
N ALA A 53 -8.14 16.67 -12.57
CA ALA A 53 -7.08 16.29 -11.64
C ALA A 53 -7.38 14.95 -10.95
N ALA A 54 -8.66 14.64 -10.68
CA ALA A 54 -9.07 13.38 -10.09
C ALA A 54 -8.91 12.23 -11.09
N ASP A 55 -9.25 12.46 -12.35
CA ASP A 55 -9.01 11.50 -13.42
C ASP A 55 -7.53 11.22 -13.66
N GLU A 56 -6.69 12.27 -13.74
CA GLU A 56 -5.24 12.15 -13.87
C GLU A 56 -4.64 11.38 -12.68
N ALA A 57 -5.04 11.72 -11.45
CA ALA A 57 -4.58 11.04 -10.25
C ALA A 57 -5.01 9.57 -10.22
N ASN A 58 -6.23 9.26 -10.66
CA ASN A 58 -6.75 7.90 -10.68
C ASN A 58 -6.11 7.02 -11.75
N GLN A 59 -5.79 7.57 -12.92
CA GLN A 59 -5.02 6.85 -13.93
C GLN A 59 -3.63 6.47 -13.38
N ALA A 60 -2.97 7.43 -12.72
CA ALA A 60 -1.68 7.19 -12.07
C ALA A 60 -1.79 6.14 -10.94
N LEU A 61 -2.81 6.24 -10.07
CA LEU A 61 -3.06 5.29 -8.99
C LEU A 61 -3.41 3.90 -9.50
N THR A 62 -4.23 3.80 -10.55
CA THR A 62 -4.56 2.53 -11.19
C THR A 62 -3.29 1.87 -11.73
N GLY A 63 -2.41 2.65 -12.36
CA GLY A 63 -1.09 2.18 -12.79
C GLY A 63 -0.24 1.64 -11.63
N LEU A 64 -0.22 2.34 -10.49
CA LEU A 64 0.48 1.90 -9.28
C LEU A 64 -0.12 0.62 -8.68
N VAL A 65 -1.44 0.53 -8.61
CA VAL A 65 -2.15 -0.67 -8.12
C VAL A 65 -1.85 -1.86 -9.03
N MET A 66 -1.90 -1.69 -10.35
CA MET A 66 -1.55 -2.75 -11.29
C MET A 66 -0.09 -3.18 -11.16
N MET A 67 0.85 -2.23 -11.05
CA MET A 67 2.26 -2.53 -10.81
C MET A 67 2.44 -3.30 -9.50
N GLY A 68 1.78 -2.86 -8.42
CA GLY A 68 1.80 -3.56 -7.13
C GLY A 68 1.29 -4.99 -7.23
N LYS A 69 0.18 -5.21 -7.96
CA LYS A 69 -0.36 -6.55 -8.22
C LYS A 69 0.55 -7.41 -9.10
N GLN A 70 1.28 -6.83 -10.05
CA GLN A 70 2.27 -7.55 -10.86
C GLN A 70 3.52 -7.95 -10.07
N MET A 71 3.94 -7.11 -9.12
CA MET A 71 5.07 -7.38 -8.24
C MET A 71 4.69 -8.26 -7.04
N ALA A 72 3.40 -8.40 -6.76
CA ALA A 72 2.88 -9.15 -5.63
C ALA A 72 3.37 -10.60 -5.56
N PRO A 73 3.40 -11.40 -6.64
CA PRO A 73 3.90 -12.78 -6.57
C PRO A 73 5.34 -12.86 -6.09
N LEU A 74 6.20 -11.89 -6.45
CA LEU A 74 7.59 -11.83 -6.00
C LEU A 74 7.68 -11.51 -4.50
N ALA A 75 6.86 -10.56 -4.02
CA ALA A 75 6.79 -10.20 -2.60
C ALA A 75 6.18 -11.31 -1.74
N LEU A 76 5.12 -11.97 -2.24
CA LEU A 76 4.49 -13.11 -1.59
C LEU A 76 5.43 -14.31 -1.52
N GLY A 77 6.26 -14.54 -2.53
CA GLY A 77 7.29 -15.58 -2.50
C GLY A 77 8.36 -15.38 -1.41
N GLN A 78 8.56 -14.15 -0.94
CA GLN A 78 9.47 -13.82 0.17
C GLN A 78 8.75 -13.71 1.51
N ALA A 79 7.42 -13.64 1.52
CA ALA A 79 6.65 -13.57 2.75
C ALA A 79 6.67 -14.93 3.46
N PRO A 80 6.71 -14.95 4.81
CA PRO A 80 6.59 -16.18 5.58
C PRO A 80 5.37 -16.99 5.13
N PRO A 81 5.48 -18.32 4.94
CA PRO A 81 4.40 -19.18 4.47
C PRO A 81 3.02 -18.94 5.13
N PRO A 82 2.91 -18.74 6.46
CA PRO A 82 1.61 -18.54 7.08
C PRO A 82 0.97 -17.18 6.75
N LEU A 83 1.73 -16.18 6.29
CA LEU A 83 1.22 -14.86 5.90
C LEU A 83 0.85 -14.76 4.41
N GLN A 84 1.39 -15.63 3.56
CA GLN A 84 1.17 -15.60 2.12
C GLN A 84 -0.31 -15.55 1.69
N PRO A 85 -1.23 -16.40 2.20
CA PRO A 85 -2.63 -16.36 1.76
C PRO A 85 -3.31 -15.04 2.11
N SER A 86 -3.17 -14.57 3.35
CA SER A 86 -3.81 -13.33 3.81
C SER A 86 -3.19 -12.07 3.19
N LEU A 87 -1.89 -12.08 2.90
CA LEU A 87 -1.25 -11.03 2.12
C LEU A 87 -1.75 -11.04 0.66
N GLY A 88 -1.94 -12.22 0.07
CA GLY A 88 -2.51 -12.36 -1.27
C GLY A 88 -3.92 -11.77 -1.35
N GLU A 89 -4.77 -12.05 -0.36
CA GLU A 89 -6.10 -11.46 -0.23
C GLU A 89 -6.04 -9.93 -0.07
N ALA A 90 -5.14 -9.41 0.77
CA ALA A 90 -4.94 -7.97 0.95
C ALA A 90 -4.49 -7.26 -0.34
N ILE A 91 -3.62 -7.90 -1.12
CA ILE A 91 -3.17 -7.36 -2.40
C ILE A 91 -4.31 -7.37 -3.41
N ASN A 92 -5.11 -8.43 -3.43
CA ASN A 92 -6.23 -8.54 -4.37
C ASN A 92 -7.34 -7.51 -4.06
N SER A 93 -7.51 -7.13 -2.80
CA SER A 93 -8.48 -6.12 -2.36
C SER A 93 -8.09 -4.69 -2.69
N LEU A 94 -6.82 -4.43 -3.06
CA LEU A 94 -6.38 -3.10 -3.53
C LEU A 94 -7.21 -2.66 -4.75
N ALA A 95 -7.87 -1.52 -4.60
CA ALA A 95 -8.67 -0.87 -5.64
C ALA A 95 -8.45 0.64 -5.63
N SER A 96 -8.64 1.26 -6.80
CA SER A 96 -8.67 2.71 -6.98
C SER A 96 -9.98 3.08 -7.66
N THR A 97 -10.61 4.17 -7.23
CA THR A 97 -11.88 4.64 -7.77
C THR A 97 -11.91 6.16 -7.84
N THR A 98 -12.64 6.72 -8.81
CA THR A 98 -12.96 8.15 -8.87
C THR A 98 -14.45 8.40 -8.78
N ALA A 99 -14.79 9.55 -8.22
CA ALA A 99 -16.13 10.10 -8.22
C ALA A 99 -16.04 11.63 -8.17
N ASP A 100 -16.56 12.30 -9.20
CA ASP A 100 -16.48 13.76 -9.36
C ASP A 100 -15.02 14.25 -9.21
N SER A 101 -14.81 15.34 -8.47
CA SER A 101 -13.47 15.84 -8.12
C SER A 101 -12.79 15.05 -6.99
N SER A 102 -13.09 13.76 -6.83
CA SER A 102 -12.49 12.92 -5.79
C SER A 102 -11.84 11.67 -6.35
N VAL A 103 -10.70 11.30 -5.78
CA VAL A 103 -10.03 10.03 -6.01
C VAL A 103 -9.90 9.27 -4.70
N ALA A 104 -10.12 7.95 -4.72
CA ALA A 104 -10.03 7.10 -3.56
C ALA A 104 -9.24 5.82 -3.83
N VAL A 105 -8.51 5.37 -2.83
CA VAL A 105 -7.84 4.07 -2.79
C VAL A 105 -8.38 3.29 -1.61
N SER A 106 -8.70 2.03 -1.86
CA SER A 106 -9.26 1.10 -0.90
C SER A 106 -8.37 -0.12 -0.76
N ILE A 107 -8.16 -0.56 0.47
CA ILE A 107 -7.54 -1.85 0.79
C ILE A 107 -8.27 -2.50 1.95
N THR A 108 -8.52 -3.79 1.84
CA THR A 108 -9.00 -4.63 2.93
C THR A 108 -7.85 -5.46 3.46
N ILE A 109 -7.53 -5.30 4.74
CA ILE A 109 -6.51 -6.07 5.46
C ILE A 109 -7.24 -7.20 6.20
N PRO A 110 -7.04 -8.47 5.80
CA PRO A 110 -7.72 -9.58 6.44
C PRO A 110 -7.35 -9.72 7.91
N GLY A 111 -8.32 -9.97 8.78
CA GLY A 111 -8.08 -10.22 10.21
C GLY A 111 -7.15 -11.42 10.46
N ALA A 112 -7.08 -12.35 9.50
CA ALA A 112 -6.16 -13.48 9.51
C ALA A 112 -4.68 -13.06 9.59
N ILE A 113 -4.28 -11.90 9.04
CA ILE A 113 -2.90 -11.39 9.19
C ILE A 113 -2.60 -11.16 10.67
N VAL A 114 -3.54 -10.52 11.39
CA VAL A 114 -3.39 -10.22 12.81
C VAL A 114 -3.37 -11.51 13.63
N GLN A 115 -4.18 -12.51 13.26
CA GLN A 115 -4.19 -13.81 13.92
C GLN A 115 -2.87 -14.55 13.71
N VAL A 116 -2.37 -14.63 12.48
CA VAL A 116 -1.09 -15.27 12.17
C VAL A 116 0.07 -14.63 12.94
N LEU A 117 0.09 -13.30 13.05
CA LEU A 117 1.10 -12.57 13.83
C LEU A 117 0.96 -12.82 15.34
N LYS A 118 -0.27 -12.98 15.85
CA LYS A 118 -0.52 -13.36 17.25
C LYS A 118 -0.11 -14.79 17.54
N ASP A 119 -0.39 -15.72 16.63
CA ASP A 119 -0.07 -17.15 16.76
C ASP A 119 1.41 -17.44 16.51
N ASN A 120 2.08 -16.58 15.73
CA ASN A 120 3.49 -16.71 15.37
C ASN A 120 4.24 -15.39 15.68
N PRO A 121 4.36 -15.00 16.95
CA PRO A 121 5.03 -13.75 17.33
C PRO A 121 6.51 -13.73 16.92
N GLY A 122 7.12 -14.90 16.67
CA GLY A 122 8.47 -15.04 16.10
C GLY A 122 8.63 -14.45 14.70
N LEU A 123 7.54 -14.16 13.98
CA LEU A 123 7.56 -13.43 12.70
C LEU A 123 7.78 -11.92 12.85
N LEU A 124 7.58 -11.37 14.05
CA LEU A 124 7.81 -9.96 14.39
C LEU A 124 9.23 -9.70 14.93
N GLY A 125 9.97 -10.77 15.23
CA GLY A 125 11.37 -10.68 15.64
C GLY A 125 12.29 -10.47 14.44
N PRO A 126 13.52 -9.95 14.64
CA PRO A 126 14.54 -10.01 13.61
C PRO A 126 14.68 -11.47 13.14
N PRO A 127 14.92 -11.72 11.85
CA PRO A 127 15.02 -13.08 11.34
C PRO A 127 15.97 -13.86 12.24
N ALA A 128 15.50 -14.98 12.79
CA ALA A 128 16.29 -15.87 13.65
C ALA A 128 17.36 -16.57 12.79
N GLY A 129 18.29 -15.78 12.28
CA GLY A 129 19.48 -16.15 11.56
C GLY A 129 20.64 -15.47 12.27
N GLY A 130 20.82 -15.78 13.56
CA GLY A 130 22.16 -15.70 14.12
C GLY A 130 23.06 -16.59 13.26
N PRO A 131 24.28 -16.15 12.92
CA PRO A 131 25.22 -17.01 12.21
C PRO A 131 25.37 -18.33 12.99
N PRO A 132 25.55 -19.47 12.32
CA PRO A 132 25.90 -20.70 13.03
C PRO A 132 27.18 -20.40 13.79
N SER A 133 27.09 -20.26 15.12
CA SER A 133 28.26 -20.35 15.98
C SER A 133 28.84 -21.73 15.71
N GLY A 134 29.94 -21.74 14.96
CA GLY A 134 30.63 -22.96 14.60
C GLY A 134 30.90 -23.76 15.87
N ASP A 135 30.36 -24.96 15.89
CA ASP A 135 30.69 -25.96 16.89
C ASP A 135 32.22 -26.13 16.88
N GLU A 136 32.78 -25.89 18.05
CA GLU A 136 34.19 -25.85 18.38
C GLU A 136 34.87 -27.16 17.95
N ILE A 137 35.83 -27.05 17.04
CA ILE A 137 36.68 -28.15 16.59
C ILE A 137 37.48 -28.68 17.79
N ARG A 138 37.30 -29.96 18.09
CA ARG A 138 38.16 -30.77 18.96
C ARG A 138 39.60 -30.84 18.49
#